data_AF-A0A4P6GWB4-F1
#
_entry.id   AF-A0A4P6GWB4-F1
#
_cell.length_a   1.000
_cell.length_b   1.000
_cell.length_c   1.000
_cell.angle_alpha   90.00
_cell.angle_beta   90.00
_cell.angle_gamma   90.00
#
_symmetry.space_group_name_H-M   'P 1'
#
loop_
_entity.id
_entity.type
_entity.pdbx_description
1 polymer ?
#
loop_
_entity_poly.entity_id
_entity_poly.type
_entity_poly.pdbx_seq_one_letter_code
_entity_poly.pdbx_strand_id
1 'polypeptide(L)'
;MRTPQRGFTFIETGATLAILAIAATLAIPGFQDLLQRRHTEGVATELATDLQFLRSEAVARNQTLRASFSALPSGGSCYLLHTGAVAACRCQPDGSPSCSGDAQQIKAVPLPAGSRVSVQANVGSIVYDPRHGTSTPAATIRVTGLDGRAVHHVVNIMGRVRSCSPRAEFGGYRAC
;
A
#
# COMPACT_ATOMS: atom_id res chain seq x y z
N MET A 1 18.30 -59.28 21.96
CA MET A 1 17.95 -58.92 20.57
C MET A 1 18.60 -57.57 20.27
N ARG A 2 19.63 -57.52 19.41
CA ARG A 2 20.28 -56.27 18.97
C ARG A 2 19.66 -55.87 17.63
N THR A 3 18.87 -54.81 17.60
CA THR A 3 18.40 -54.21 16.35
C THR A 3 19.59 -53.51 15.67
N PRO A 4 19.87 -53.78 14.39
CA PRO A 4 20.93 -53.06 13.68
C PRO A 4 20.57 -51.58 13.57
N GLN A 5 21.41 -50.70 14.14
CA GLN A 5 21.32 -49.27 13.88
C GLN A 5 21.68 -49.02 12.41
N ARG A 6 20.69 -48.64 11.60
CA ARG A 6 20.91 -48.15 10.24
C ARG A 6 21.36 -46.69 10.33
N GLY A 7 22.65 -46.44 10.16
CA GLY A 7 23.18 -45.08 9.96
C GLY A 7 22.95 -44.63 8.51
N PHE A 8 22.69 -43.34 8.31
CA PHE A 8 22.64 -42.73 6.98
C PHE A 8 24.01 -42.79 6.32
N THR A 9 24.06 -43.15 5.04
CA THR A 9 25.31 -43.10 4.26
C THR A 9 25.60 -41.68 3.81
N PHE A 10 26.88 -41.32 3.63
CA PHE A 10 27.28 -40.00 3.10
C PHE A 10 26.66 -39.72 1.72
N ILE A 11 26.44 -40.77 0.91
CA ILE A 11 25.81 -40.67 -0.40
C ILE A 11 24.32 -40.33 -0.26
N GLU A 12 23.62 -40.90 0.72
CA GLU A 12 22.20 -40.65 0.96
C GLU A 12 21.94 -39.23 1.47
N THR A 13 22.77 -38.72 2.38
CA THR A 13 22.69 -37.32 2.81
C THR A 13 23.08 -36.35 1.69
N GLY A 14 24.10 -36.69 0.88
CA GLY A 14 24.46 -35.91 -0.30
C GLY A 14 23.34 -35.85 -1.34
N ALA A 15 22.70 -36.98 -1.64
CA ALA A 15 21.60 -37.05 -2.60
C ALA A 15 20.35 -36.29 -2.11
N THR A 16 20.00 -36.42 -0.83
CA THR A 16 18.86 -35.69 -0.25
C THR A 16 19.09 -34.18 -0.22
N LEU A 17 20.30 -33.72 0.14
CA LEU A 17 20.67 -32.29 0.08
C LEU A 17 20.64 -31.76 -1.36
N ALA A 18 21.11 -32.54 -2.34
CA ALA A 18 21.06 -32.14 -3.74
C ALA A 18 19.61 -31.96 -4.24
N ILE A 19 18.72 -32.91 -3.92
CA ILE A 19 17.28 -32.81 -4.26
C ILE A 19 16.64 -31.60 -3.56
N LEU A 20 16.94 -31.40 -2.27
CA LEU A 20 16.42 -30.25 -1.51
C LEU A 20 16.88 -28.92 -2.13
N ALA A 21 18.14 -28.82 -2.55
CA ALA A 21 18.67 -27.61 -3.18
C ALA A 21 17.95 -27.32 -4.51
N ILE A 22 17.72 -28.33 -5.34
CA ILE A 22 16.97 -28.20 -6.61
C ILE A 22 15.51 -27.80 -6.35
N ALA A 23 14.86 -28.41 -5.35
CA ALA A 23 13.50 -28.06 -5.00
C ALA A 23 13.40 -26.61 -4.49
N ALA A 24 14.37 -26.17 -3.67
CA ALA A 24 14.41 -24.83 -3.11
C ALA A 24 14.58 -23.76 -4.20
N THR A 25 15.45 -23.97 -5.19
CA THR A 25 15.66 -22.99 -6.28
C THR A 25 14.42 -22.78 -7.14
N LEU A 26 13.57 -23.81 -7.28
CA LEU A 26 12.29 -23.70 -7.99
C LEU A 26 11.20 -23.04 -7.14
N ALA A 27 11.19 -23.26 -5.82
CA ALA A 27 10.14 -22.76 -4.93
C ALA A 27 10.32 -21.27 -4.56
N ILE A 28 11.55 -20.82 -4.30
CA ILE A 28 11.87 -19.46 -3.84
C ILE A 28 11.25 -18.34 -4.71
N PRO A 29 11.36 -18.34 -6.06
CA PRO A 29 10.82 -17.25 -6.87
C PRO A 29 9.29 -17.11 -6.73
N GLY A 30 8.56 -18.22 -6.59
CA GLY A 30 7.11 -18.20 -6.38
C GLY A 30 6.72 -17.57 -5.04
N PHE A 31 7.48 -17.81 -3.98
CA PHE A 31 7.27 -17.16 -2.68
C PHE A 31 7.50 -15.65 -2.74
N GLN A 32 8.52 -15.20 -3.49
CA GLN A 32 8.80 -13.77 -3.65
C GLN A 32 7.67 -13.03 -4.37
N ASP A 33 7.11 -13.62 -5.43
CA ASP A 33 5.95 -13.05 -6.14
C ASP A 33 4.71 -12.96 -5.25
N LEU A 34 4.42 -14.03 -4.48
CA LEU A 34 3.31 -14.04 -3.53
C LEU A 34 3.46 -12.97 -2.45
N LEU A 35 4.64 -12.82 -1.87
CA LEU A 35 4.92 -11.78 -0.87
C LEU A 35 4.74 -10.38 -1.46
N GLN A 36 5.24 -10.15 -2.67
CA GLN A 36 5.10 -8.86 -3.34
C GLN A 36 3.63 -8.53 -3.65
N ARG A 37 2.85 -9.52 -4.11
CA ARG A 37 1.40 -9.37 -4.31
C ARG A 37 0.67 -9.03 -3.02
N ARG A 38 0.96 -9.76 -1.94
CA ARG A 38 0.38 -9.50 -0.62
C ARG A 38 0.74 -8.14 -0.07
N HIS A 39 1.97 -7.69 -0.31
CA HIS A 39 2.43 -6.37 0.13
C HIS A 39 1.66 -5.24 -0.59
N THR A 40 1.55 -5.30 -1.93
CA THR A 40 0.76 -4.34 -2.70
C THR A 40 -0.72 -4.35 -2.32
N GLU A 41 -1.32 -5.53 -2.13
CA GLU A 41 -2.70 -5.70 -1.67
C GLU A 41 -2.91 -5.12 -0.26
N GLY A 42 -1.95 -5.31 0.63
CA GLY A 42 -1.94 -4.76 1.99
C GLY A 42 -1.95 -3.23 1.99
N VAL A 43 -1.02 -2.61 1.27
CA VAL A 43 -0.97 -1.13 1.13
C VAL A 43 -2.25 -0.60 0.46
N ALA A 44 -2.78 -1.32 -0.53
CA ALA A 44 -4.04 -0.92 -1.17
C ALA A 44 -5.22 -0.98 -0.20
N THR A 45 -5.31 -2.03 0.62
CA THR A 45 -6.38 -2.19 1.60
C THR A 45 -6.27 -1.16 2.73
N GLU A 46 -5.05 -0.88 3.18
CA GLU A 46 -4.78 0.16 4.16
C GLU A 46 -5.22 1.53 3.64
N LEU A 47 -4.80 1.90 2.42
CA LEU A 47 -5.19 3.18 1.83
C LEU A 47 -6.71 3.30 1.63
N ALA A 48 -7.40 2.23 1.22
CA ALA A 48 -8.86 2.23 1.11
C ALA A 48 -9.52 2.49 2.47
N THR A 49 -9.00 1.85 3.51
CA THR A 49 -9.49 2.01 4.89
C THR A 49 -9.23 3.43 5.39
N ASP A 50 -8.05 3.98 5.12
CA ASP A 50 -7.66 5.35 5.49
C ASP A 50 -8.52 6.41 4.81
N LEU A 51 -8.89 6.22 3.54
CA LEU A 51 -9.79 7.13 2.84
C LEU A 51 -11.21 7.11 3.43
N GLN A 52 -11.71 5.94 3.80
CA GLN A 52 -13.02 5.81 4.45
C GLN A 52 -12.99 6.36 5.88
N PHE A 53 -11.92 6.07 6.62
CA PHE A 53 -11.66 6.63 7.94
C PHE A 53 -11.64 8.16 7.87
N LEU A 54 -10.84 8.75 6.97
CA LEU A 54 -10.75 10.20 6.81
C LEU A 54 -12.11 10.84 6.53
N ARG A 55 -12.91 10.22 5.67
CA ARG A 55 -14.26 10.69 5.38
C ARG A 55 -15.14 10.67 6.63
N SER A 56 -15.16 9.55 7.36
CA SER A 56 -15.95 9.43 8.58
C SER A 56 -15.48 10.39 9.67
N GLU A 57 -14.17 10.62 9.76
CA GLU A 57 -13.56 11.52 10.73
C GLU A 57 -13.89 12.98 10.42
N ALA A 58 -13.97 13.35 9.14
CA ALA A 58 -14.36 14.70 8.73
C ALA A 58 -15.79 15.02 9.16
N VAL A 59 -16.68 14.05 9.01
CA VAL A 59 -18.09 14.16 9.45
C VAL A 59 -18.18 14.15 10.98
N ALA A 60 -17.49 13.23 11.65
CA ALA A 60 -17.52 13.11 13.11
C ALA A 60 -16.96 14.33 13.83
N ARG A 61 -15.86 14.92 13.33
CA ARG A 61 -15.27 16.15 13.87
C ARG A 61 -15.98 17.43 13.42
N ASN A 62 -16.92 17.31 12.48
CA ASN A 62 -17.51 18.44 11.75
C ASN A 62 -16.42 19.42 11.24
N GLN A 63 -15.30 18.86 10.77
CA GLN A 63 -14.12 19.60 10.33
C GLN A 63 -13.67 19.10 8.96
N THR A 64 -13.28 20.04 8.10
CA THR A 64 -12.72 19.72 6.78
C THR A 64 -11.38 19.01 6.92
N LEU A 65 -11.30 17.78 6.41
CA LEU A 65 -10.09 16.97 6.40
C LEU A 65 -9.61 16.68 4.98
N ARG A 66 -8.30 16.52 4.81
CA ARG A 66 -7.64 16.34 3.52
C ARG A 66 -6.77 15.09 3.50
N ALA A 67 -6.75 14.44 2.34
CA ALA A 67 -5.72 13.47 2.00
C ALA A 67 -4.82 14.07 0.92
N SER A 68 -3.53 14.18 1.19
CA SER A 68 -2.51 14.72 0.29
C SER A 68 -1.58 13.60 -0.16
N PHE A 69 -1.21 13.61 -1.44
CA PHE A 69 -0.37 12.60 -2.07
C PHE A 69 0.86 13.29 -2.67
N SER A 70 2.04 12.76 -2.40
CA SER A 70 3.30 13.37 -2.84
C SER A 70 4.30 12.30 -3.25
N ALA A 71 5.04 12.56 -4.32
CA ALA A 71 6.21 11.78 -4.67
C ALA A 71 7.41 12.25 -3.82
N LEU A 72 8.22 11.31 -3.35
CA LEU A 72 9.46 11.60 -2.64
C LEU A 72 10.60 11.73 -3.65
N PRO A 73 11.55 12.67 -3.47
CA PRO A 73 12.72 12.81 -4.34
C PRO A 73 13.59 11.56 -4.43
N SER A 74 13.54 10.71 -3.39
CA SER A 74 14.25 9.44 -3.29
C SER A 74 13.65 8.31 -4.13
N GLY A 75 12.59 8.54 -4.91
CA GLY A 75 11.93 7.54 -5.75
C GLY A 75 10.82 6.76 -5.04
N GLY A 76 10.31 7.28 -3.93
CA GLY A 76 9.16 6.75 -3.20
C GLY A 76 7.91 7.62 -3.34
N SER A 77 6.91 7.35 -2.52
CA SER A 77 5.71 8.16 -2.39
C SER A 77 5.33 8.31 -0.93
N CYS A 78 4.47 9.27 -0.63
CA CYS A 78 3.98 9.49 0.71
C CYS A 78 2.56 10.06 0.62
N TYR A 79 1.70 9.59 1.50
CA TYR A 79 0.38 10.18 1.65
C TYR A 79 0.12 10.58 3.10
N LEU A 80 -0.65 11.66 3.25
CA LEU A 80 -0.90 12.33 4.51
C LEU A 80 -2.39 12.58 4.66
N LEU A 81 -2.91 12.30 5.84
CA LEU A 81 -4.23 12.72 6.27
C LEU A 81 -4.06 13.87 7.25
N HIS A 82 -4.67 15.02 6.98
CA HIS A 82 -4.46 16.22 7.79
C HIS A 82 -5.63 17.20 7.75
N THR A 83 -5.62 18.15 8.68
CA THR A 83 -6.51 19.32 8.69
C THR A 83 -5.88 20.49 7.92
N GLY A 84 -6.68 21.53 7.65
CA GLY A 84 -6.19 22.81 7.13
C GLY A 84 -6.14 22.91 5.60
N ALA A 85 -5.26 23.78 5.10
CA ALA A 85 -5.12 24.08 3.67
C ALA A 85 -4.28 23.02 2.93
N VAL A 86 -4.32 23.03 1.59
CA VAL A 86 -3.64 22.03 0.72
C VAL A 86 -2.14 21.91 1.02
N ALA A 87 -1.46 23.03 1.21
CA ALA A 87 -0.01 23.07 1.45
C ALA A 87 0.37 23.10 2.94
N ALA A 88 -0.61 22.94 3.83
CA ALA A 88 -0.38 23.07 5.27
C ALA A 88 0.36 21.88 5.87
N CYS A 89 0.28 20.70 5.24
CA CYS A 89 1.09 19.54 5.59
C CYS A 89 1.72 18.94 4.33
N ARG A 90 2.98 18.52 4.43
CA ARG A 90 3.74 17.89 3.35
C ARG A 90 4.68 16.83 3.88
N CYS A 91 5.04 15.86 3.03
CA CYS A 91 6.08 14.90 3.38
C CYS A 91 7.44 15.51 3.07
N GLN A 92 8.36 15.41 4.04
CA GLN A 92 9.76 15.74 3.88
C GLN A 92 10.48 14.65 3.08
N PRO A 93 11.70 14.89 2.56
CA PRO A 93 12.43 13.92 1.74
C PRO A 93 12.72 12.57 2.42
N ASP A 94 12.76 12.55 3.75
CA ASP A 94 12.89 11.37 4.61
C ASP A 94 11.55 10.63 4.81
N GLY A 95 10.45 11.16 4.28
CA GLY A 95 9.09 10.64 4.47
C GLY A 95 8.40 11.17 5.73
N SER A 96 9.07 11.98 6.56
CA SER A 96 8.45 12.50 7.77
C SER A 96 7.45 13.61 7.45
N PRO A 97 6.31 13.67 8.15
CA PRO A 97 5.33 14.74 7.97
C PRO A 97 5.85 16.07 8.53
N SER A 98 5.61 17.16 7.83
CA SER A 98 5.82 18.53 8.31
C SER A 98 4.52 19.32 8.10
N CYS A 99 3.93 19.80 9.19
CA CYS A 99 2.75 20.65 9.17
C CYS A 99 3.08 22.06 9.67
N SER A 100 2.37 23.07 9.16
CA SER A 100 2.54 24.47 9.53
C SER A 100 1.22 25.12 9.95
N GLY A 101 1.33 26.19 10.76
CA GLY A 101 0.17 26.88 11.32
C GLY A 101 -0.65 25.97 12.24
N ASP A 102 -1.98 26.06 12.12
CA ASP A 102 -2.92 25.26 12.91
C ASP A 102 -3.22 23.88 12.31
N ALA A 103 -2.52 23.49 11.24
CA ALA A 103 -2.73 22.20 10.60
C ALA A 103 -2.19 21.07 11.48
N GLN A 104 -3.03 20.06 11.66
CA GLN A 104 -2.72 18.87 12.43
C GLN A 104 -2.67 17.67 11.50
N GLN A 105 -1.60 16.89 11.64
CA GLN A 105 -1.50 15.58 11.04
C GLN A 105 -2.39 14.59 11.80
N ILE A 106 -3.18 13.83 11.05
CA ILE A 106 -3.98 12.73 11.56
C ILE A 106 -3.24 11.40 11.34
N LYS A 107 -2.74 11.19 10.12
CA LYS A 107 -1.95 10.00 9.77
C LYS A 107 -0.95 10.37 8.68
N ALA A 108 0.24 9.79 8.73
CA ALA A 108 1.25 9.90 7.69
C ALA A 108 1.76 8.51 7.36
N VAL A 109 1.81 8.17 6.08
CA VAL A 109 2.31 6.88 5.62
C VAL A 109 3.40 7.12 4.58
N PRO A 110 4.68 7.06 4.99
CA PRO A 110 5.80 7.10 4.06
C PRO A 110 5.95 5.74 3.36
N LEU A 111 6.07 5.77 2.03
CA LEU A 111 6.39 4.62 1.18
C LEU A 111 7.72 4.91 0.48
N PRO A 112 8.87 4.72 1.17
CA PRO A 112 10.19 4.98 0.58
C PRO A 112 10.45 4.01 -0.58
N ALA A 113 11.45 4.30 -1.43
CA ALA A 113 11.77 3.46 -2.59
C ALA A 113 12.00 1.97 -2.24
N GLY A 114 12.53 1.68 -1.04
CA GLY A 114 12.72 0.31 -0.54
C GLY A 114 11.43 -0.46 -0.23
N SER A 115 10.28 0.22 -0.12
CA SER A 115 8.98 -0.42 0.16
C SER A 115 8.41 -1.18 -1.04
N ARG A 116 9.00 -1.04 -2.23
CA ARG A 116 8.61 -1.77 -3.45
C ARG A 116 7.15 -1.52 -3.89
N VAL A 117 6.50 -0.51 -3.32
CA VAL A 117 5.13 -0.09 -3.64
C VAL A 117 5.12 1.44 -3.68
N SER A 118 4.41 1.99 -4.66
CA SER A 118 4.22 3.44 -4.78
C SER A 118 2.74 3.78 -4.87
N VAL A 119 2.40 4.93 -4.31
CA VAL A 119 1.06 5.52 -4.35
C VAL A 119 1.14 6.78 -5.20
N GLN A 120 0.34 6.82 -6.27
CA GLN A 120 0.26 7.96 -7.18
C GLN A 120 -1.20 8.33 -7.38
N ALA A 121 -1.52 9.61 -7.31
CA ALA A 121 -2.86 10.10 -7.57
C ALA A 121 -2.86 11.03 -8.78
N ASN A 122 -3.99 11.10 -9.49
CA ASN A 122 -4.19 12.08 -10.56
C ASN A 122 -4.31 13.52 -10.03
N VAL A 123 -4.40 13.70 -8.71
CA VAL A 123 -4.52 14.98 -8.00
C VAL A 123 -3.55 15.00 -6.83
N GLY A 124 -3.03 16.19 -6.48
CA GLY A 124 -2.11 16.33 -5.34
C GLY A 124 -2.79 16.21 -3.97
N SER A 125 -4.10 16.49 -3.89
CA SER A 125 -4.89 16.26 -2.67
C SER A 125 -6.38 16.13 -2.98
N ILE A 126 -7.11 15.52 -2.05
CA ILE A 126 -8.58 15.53 -1.98
C ILE A 126 -9.01 16.07 -0.63
N VAL A 127 -10.15 16.76 -0.60
CA VAL A 127 -10.76 17.26 0.63
C VAL A 127 -12.12 16.61 0.84
N TYR A 128 -12.43 16.25 2.08
CA TYR A 128 -13.75 15.79 2.51
C TYR A 128 -14.52 16.91 3.20
N ASP A 129 -15.74 17.15 2.73
CA ASP A 129 -16.67 18.09 3.34
C ASP A 129 -17.27 17.50 4.62
N PRO A 130 -17.24 18.24 5.75
CA PRO A 130 -17.70 17.71 7.04
C PRO A 130 -19.22 17.53 7.12
N ARG A 131 -20.02 18.22 6.31
CA ARG A 131 -21.49 18.15 6.41
C ARG A 131 -22.05 17.02 5.56
N HIS A 132 -21.49 16.82 4.37
CA HIS A 132 -22.04 15.88 3.38
C HIS A 132 -21.15 14.64 3.18
N GLY A 133 -19.91 14.66 3.69
CA GLY A 133 -18.93 13.60 3.43
C GLY A 133 -18.57 13.46 1.95
N THR A 134 -18.80 14.50 1.15
CA THR A 134 -18.42 14.56 -0.27
C THR A 134 -16.93 14.78 -0.42
N SER A 135 -16.33 14.30 -1.51
CA SER A 135 -14.91 14.56 -1.80
C SER A 135 -14.75 15.52 -2.97
N THR A 136 -13.81 16.45 -2.86
CA THR A 136 -13.46 17.36 -3.96
C THR A 136 -11.94 17.44 -4.11
N PRO A 137 -11.37 17.29 -5.32
CA PRO A 137 -12.01 16.77 -6.53
C PRO A 137 -12.26 15.24 -6.43
N ALA A 138 -12.88 14.67 -7.47
CA ALA A 138 -12.83 13.22 -7.68
C ALA A 138 -11.38 12.79 -7.99
N ALA A 139 -10.97 11.64 -7.50
CA ALA A 139 -9.59 11.17 -7.61
C ALA A 139 -9.51 9.69 -7.93
N THR A 140 -8.48 9.33 -8.69
CA THR A 140 -8.03 7.95 -8.88
C THR A 140 -6.65 7.85 -8.28
N ILE A 141 -6.54 7.11 -7.17
CA ILE A 141 -5.29 6.82 -6.50
C ILE A 141 -4.85 5.42 -6.90
N ARG A 142 -3.63 5.29 -7.43
CA ARG A 142 -3.04 4.06 -7.92
C ARG A 142 -1.99 3.58 -6.93
N VAL A 143 -2.13 2.35 -6.49
CA VAL A 143 -1.15 1.62 -5.68
C VAL A 143 -0.47 0.63 -6.60
N THR A 144 0.80 0.86 -6.90
CA THR A 144 1.56 0.11 -7.91
C THR A 144 2.74 -0.59 -7.26
N GLY A 145 2.84 -1.91 -7.41
CA GLY A 145 4.00 -2.70 -7.00
C GLY A 145 5.16 -2.62 -8.01
N LEU A 146 6.35 -3.09 -7.64
CA LEU A 146 7.52 -3.15 -8.56
C LEU A 146 7.29 -4.03 -9.79
N ASP A 147 6.38 -5.00 -9.72
CA ASP A 147 5.97 -5.90 -10.80
C ASP A 147 5.04 -5.23 -11.82
N GLY A 148 4.67 -3.97 -11.58
CA GLY A 148 3.71 -3.23 -12.40
C GLY A 148 2.25 -3.61 -12.14
N ARG A 149 1.98 -4.57 -11.24
CA ARG A 149 0.61 -4.89 -10.82
C ARG A 149 0.08 -3.73 -10.00
N ALA A 150 -1.16 -3.33 -10.28
CA ALA A 150 -1.75 -2.15 -9.66
C ALA A 150 -3.19 -2.37 -9.16
N VAL A 151 -3.50 -1.66 -8.08
CA VAL A 151 -4.87 -1.47 -7.57
C VAL A 151 -5.19 0.02 -7.66
N HIS A 152 -6.34 0.34 -8.26
CA HIS A 152 -6.86 1.69 -8.36
C HIS A 152 -8.00 1.89 -7.37
N HIS A 153 -7.91 2.96 -6.58
CA HIS A 153 -8.98 3.49 -5.74
C HIS A 153 -9.57 4.72 -6.40
N VAL A 154 -10.80 4.59 -6.87
CA VAL A 154 -11.57 5.68 -7.47
C VAL A 154 -12.49 6.27 -6.42
N VAL A 155 -12.24 7.52 -6.04
CA VAL A 155 -13.07 8.32 -5.15
C VAL A 155 -13.91 9.26 -6.00
N ASN A 156 -15.24 9.08 -5.95
CA ASN A 156 -16.17 9.97 -6.65
C ASN A 156 -16.51 11.20 -5.81
N ILE A 157 -17.20 12.18 -6.40
CA ILE A 157 -17.60 13.41 -5.69
C ILE A 157 -18.46 13.17 -4.44
N MET A 158 -19.14 12.03 -4.33
CA MET A 158 -19.90 11.64 -3.14
C MET A 158 -19.02 11.05 -2.01
N GLY A 159 -17.69 11.06 -2.17
CA GLY A 159 -16.74 10.52 -1.20
C GLY A 159 -16.72 8.99 -1.10
N ARG A 160 -17.36 8.27 -2.03
CA ARG A 160 -17.33 6.80 -2.03
C ARG A 160 -16.08 6.30 -2.74
N VAL A 161 -15.28 5.52 -2.02
CA VAL A 161 -14.13 4.79 -2.57
C VAL A 161 -14.62 3.51 -3.26
N ARG A 162 -14.16 3.26 -4.48
CA ARG A 162 -14.31 1.99 -5.20
C ARG A 162 -12.93 1.49 -5.62
N SER A 163 -12.69 0.20 -5.45
CA SER A 163 -11.41 -0.40 -5.81
C SER A 163 -11.54 -1.30 -7.03
N CYS A 164 -10.58 -1.22 -7.96
CA CYS A 164 -10.47 -2.07 -9.13
C CYS A 164 -9.00 -2.34 -9.46
N SER A 165 -8.72 -3.36 -10.28
CA SER A 165 -7.38 -3.66 -10.80
C SER A 165 -7.42 -3.64 -12.33
N PRO A 166 -6.49 -2.96 -13.03
CA PRO A 166 -6.54 -2.80 -14.48
C PRO A 166 -6.60 -4.11 -15.28
N ARG A 167 -5.95 -5.17 -14.78
CA ARG A 167 -5.90 -6.49 -15.43
C ARG A 167 -6.51 -7.60 -14.55
N ALA A 168 -7.30 -7.24 -13.54
CA ALA A 168 -7.85 -8.17 -12.54
C ALA A 168 -6.76 -9.06 -11.90
N GLU A 169 -5.58 -8.48 -11.63
CA GLU A 169 -4.39 -9.21 -11.16
C GLU A 169 -4.48 -9.59 -9.68
N PHE A 170 -5.46 -9.08 -8.95
CA PHE A 170 -5.68 -9.32 -7.52
C PHE A 170 -7.06 -9.95 -7.30
N GLY A 171 -7.11 -11.03 -6.51
CA GLY A 171 -8.38 -11.64 -6.12
C GLY A 171 -9.26 -10.63 -5.38
N GLY A 172 -10.57 -10.62 -5.66
CA GLY A 172 -11.51 -9.68 -5.03
C GLY A 172 -11.61 -8.30 -5.67
N TYR A 173 -10.67 -7.91 -6.53
CA TYR A 173 -10.75 -6.67 -7.31
C TYR A 173 -11.29 -6.95 -8.72
N ARG A 174 -12.27 -6.14 -9.13
CA ARG A 174 -12.83 -6.20 -10.48
C ARG A 174 -11.90 -5.49 -11.46
N ALA A 175 -12.01 -5.82 -12.76
CA ALA A 175 -11.36 -5.03 -13.79
C ALA A 175 -11.84 -3.57 -13.74
N CYS A 176 -10.89 -2.63 -13.90
CA CYS A 176 -11.19 -1.27 -14.28
C CYS A 176 -11.46 -1.25 -15.80
#